data_AF-A0A7W8NG48-F1
#
_entry.id   AF-A0A7W8NG48-F1
#
_cell.length_a   1.000
_cell.length_b   1.000
_cell.length_c   1.000
_cell.angle_alpha   90.00
_cell.angle_beta   90.00
_cell.angle_gamma   90.00
#
_symmetry.space_group_name_H-M   'P 1'
#
loop_
_entity.id
_entity.type
_entity.pdbx_description
1 polymer ?
#
loop_
_entity_poly.entity_id
_entity_poly.type
_entity_poly.pdbx_seq_one_letter_code
_entity_poly.pdbx_strand_id
1 'polypeptide(L)'
;MLPTELLMFTVKAGLANPRRLKPTTNNLILAETLIEVFQAYVGKRRSELNEELRDMEAGRSDYRVVRGLAHLLSQRGEFKAGGGLAPAAVREKVFALAQDGPPSRHRTQAILEQTARALSTESSLNAHDVAAALYADLPDQQTLIMFEPLEPLELIQRWDLAQAQGMLYRAYQLVITARRNEPARYKQLLKYLKLFGLMVTVEGDATYGFTLTLDGPTSLFSSNTRYGLAMAKFLPALLHVTKWDLSAALKPRRDLAWVDPKDDEWSFQLTSEDGYVSHYKAPEEHDSALESGFAERFAKLDTPWILEREVDLVPVPGGVILPDFRLVQGERSVLVEIVGYWRPEYLRKKFALLKKSGRTDLIVCVSERLNLDQAGVDPSEFGDRLVWFKGVLNPKEVLTIADRIAVST
;
A
#
# COMPACT_ATOMS: atom_id res chain seq x y z
N MET A 1 -7.46 5.74 2.40
CA MET A 1 -7.33 5.22 3.79
C MET A 1 -7.44 6.40 4.75
N LEU A 2 -7.96 6.20 5.96
CA LEU A 2 -8.15 7.27 6.95
C LEU A 2 -6.96 7.38 7.91
N PRO A 3 -6.62 8.58 8.37
CA PRO A 3 -5.60 8.75 9.39
C PRO A 3 -6.13 8.37 10.78
N THR A 4 -5.20 8.08 11.69
CA THR A 4 -5.44 7.45 12.99
C THR A 4 -6.44 8.21 13.90
N GLU A 5 -6.49 9.53 13.77
CA GLU A 5 -7.36 10.45 14.51
C GLU A 5 -8.81 10.48 13.99
N LEU A 6 -9.03 10.07 12.74
CA LEU A 6 -10.37 9.97 12.14
C LEU A 6 -10.95 8.56 12.26
N LEU A 7 -10.21 7.60 12.84
CA LEU A 7 -10.70 6.26 13.10
C LEU A 7 -11.78 6.29 14.17
N MET A 8 -12.93 5.69 13.85
CA MET A 8 -14.06 5.57 14.76
C MET A 8 -14.35 4.08 14.96
N PHE A 9 -14.27 3.62 16.20
CA PHE A 9 -14.49 2.22 16.53
C PHE A 9 -14.93 2.10 18.00
N THR A 10 -15.49 0.95 18.35
CA THR A 10 -15.78 0.58 19.74
C THR A 10 -15.11 -0.74 20.05
N VAL A 11 -14.68 -0.94 21.30
CA VAL A 11 -14.18 -2.24 21.76
C VAL A 11 -15.20 -2.83 22.72
N LYS A 12 -15.63 -4.07 22.49
CA LYS A 12 -16.55 -4.81 23.37
C LYS A 12 -15.98 -6.20 23.60
N ALA A 13 -15.74 -6.57 24.86
CA ALA A 13 -15.14 -7.86 25.23
C ALA A 13 -13.84 -8.17 24.44
N GLY A 14 -12.97 -7.17 24.29
CA GLY A 14 -11.73 -7.29 23.52
C GLY A 14 -11.89 -7.26 22.00
N LEU A 15 -13.11 -7.24 21.45
CA LEU A 15 -13.36 -7.17 20.02
C LEU A 15 -13.51 -5.71 19.54
N ALA A 16 -12.57 -5.26 18.71
CA ALA A 16 -12.59 -3.96 18.05
C ALA A 16 -13.55 -3.98 16.86
N ASN A 17 -14.54 -3.08 16.89
CA ASN A 17 -15.58 -2.97 15.87
C ASN A 17 -15.48 -1.58 15.22
N PRO A 18 -15.00 -1.48 13.96
CA PRO A 18 -14.99 -0.22 13.24
C PRO A 18 -16.43 0.28 13.03
N ARG A 19 -16.61 1.60 13.12
CA ARG A 19 -17.90 2.23 12.82
C ARG A 19 -18.19 2.04 11.34
N ARG A 20 -19.45 1.72 11.04
CA ARG A 20 -19.99 1.71 9.68
C ARG A 20 -21.03 2.80 9.49
N LEU A 21 -21.10 3.32 8.27
CA LEU A 21 -22.05 4.32 7.83
C LEU A 21 -23.07 3.64 6.92
N LYS A 22 -24.31 3.49 7.38
CA LYS A 22 -25.39 2.93 6.56
C LYS A 22 -25.74 3.91 5.43
N PRO A 23 -26.05 3.45 4.21
CA PRO A 23 -26.48 4.31 3.11
C PRO A 23 -27.95 4.74 3.28
N THR A 24 -28.25 5.45 4.37
CA THR A 24 -29.55 6.11 4.57
C THR A 24 -29.64 7.34 3.68
N THR A 25 -30.84 7.83 3.41
CA THR A 25 -31.07 9.04 2.61
C THR A 25 -30.22 10.23 3.10
N ASN A 26 -30.18 10.48 4.42
CA ASN A 26 -29.39 11.57 4.99
C ASN A 26 -27.87 11.41 4.76
N ASN A 27 -27.36 10.18 4.84
CA ASN A 27 -25.93 9.94 4.63
C ASN A 27 -25.55 10.01 3.14
N LEU A 28 -26.46 9.60 2.25
CA LEU A 28 -26.26 9.74 0.81
C LEU A 28 -26.28 11.21 0.39
N ILE A 29 -27.25 11.99 0.90
CA ILE A 29 -27.29 13.45 0.69
C ILE A 29 -26.01 14.10 1.21
N LEU A 30 -25.55 13.72 2.40
CA LEU A 30 -24.29 14.24 2.94
C LEU A 30 -23.09 13.95 2.02
N ALA A 31 -22.99 12.71 1.53
CA ALA A 31 -21.93 12.32 0.62
C ALA A 31 -22.00 13.11 -0.70
N GLU A 32 -23.20 13.24 -1.27
CA GLU A 32 -23.47 14.03 -2.48
C GLU A 32 -23.09 15.50 -2.30
N THR A 33 -23.55 16.16 -1.23
CA THR A 33 -23.19 17.56 -0.93
C THR A 33 -21.67 17.74 -0.81
N LEU A 34 -20.96 16.82 -0.16
CA LEU A 34 -19.50 16.91 -0.07
C LEU A 34 -18.83 16.75 -1.45
N ILE A 35 -19.33 15.85 -2.30
CA ILE A 35 -18.83 15.69 -3.67
C ILE A 35 -19.05 16.97 -4.49
N GLU A 36 -20.24 17.56 -4.41
CA GLU A 36 -20.59 18.81 -5.09
C GLU A 36 -19.71 19.98 -4.64
N VAL A 37 -19.40 20.07 -3.33
CA VAL A 37 -18.46 21.07 -2.80
C VAL A 37 -17.09 20.90 -3.43
N PHE A 38 -16.54 19.69 -3.50
CA PHE A 38 -15.24 19.48 -4.16
C PHE A 38 -15.28 19.83 -5.65
N GLN A 39 -16.35 19.51 -6.37
CA GLN A 39 -16.53 19.89 -7.77
C GLN A 39 -16.59 21.42 -7.96
N ALA A 40 -17.32 22.13 -7.11
CA ALA A 40 -17.45 23.58 -7.16
C ALA A 40 -16.17 24.36 -6.78
N TYR A 41 -15.22 23.68 -6.13
CA TYR A 41 -13.94 24.26 -5.69
C TYR A 41 -12.77 23.89 -6.61
N VAL A 42 -13.00 23.19 -7.73
CA VAL A 42 -12.00 23.06 -8.79
C VAL A 42 -11.64 24.47 -9.32
N GLY A 43 -10.36 24.78 -9.31
CA GLY A 43 -9.81 26.10 -9.64
C GLY A 43 -9.66 27.05 -8.44
N LYS A 44 -10.10 26.68 -7.23
CA LYS A 44 -9.97 27.49 -6.00
C LYS A 44 -8.86 26.98 -5.08
N ARG A 45 -8.47 27.80 -4.09
CA ARG A 45 -7.42 27.43 -3.13
C ARG A 45 -7.93 26.39 -2.15
N ARG A 46 -7.00 25.55 -1.68
CA ARG A 46 -7.26 24.54 -0.66
C ARG A 46 -7.72 25.18 0.66
N SER A 47 -7.22 26.37 1.00
CA SER A 47 -7.69 27.10 2.18
C SER A 47 -9.19 27.39 2.13
N GLU A 48 -9.68 27.86 0.98
CA GLU A 48 -11.10 28.18 0.77
C GLU A 48 -11.97 26.92 0.90
N LEU A 49 -11.52 25.80 0.31
CA LEU A 49 -12.20 24.51 0.45
C LEU A 49 -12.20 24.05 1.92
N ASN A 50 -11.07 24.18 2.61
CA ASN A 50 -10.96 23.79 4.01
C ASN A 50 -11.86 24.66 4.92
N GLU A 51 -12.05 25.93 4.59
CA GLU A 51 -12.98 26.83 5.30
C GLU A 51 -14.43 26.38 5.10
N GLU A 52 -14.86 26.13 3.86
CA GLU A 52 -16.20 25.61 3.57
C GLU A 52 -16.47 24.29 4.31
N LEU A 53 -15.50 23.36 4.29
CA LEU A 53 -15.63 22.10 5.01
C LEU A 53 -15.73 22.30 6.53
N ARG A 54 -15.04 23.29 7.11
CA ARG A 54 -15.16 23.61 8.54
C ARG A 54 -16.54 24.19 8.87
N ASP A 55 -17.09 25.00 7.99
CA ASP A 55 -18.43 25.57 8.17
C ASP A 55 -19.50 24.47 8.09
N MET A 56 -19.34 23.49 7.19
CA MET A 56 -20.20 22.31 7.13
C MET A 56 -20.12 21.41 8.37
N GLU A 57 -18.98 21.40 9.08
CA GLU A 57 -18.79 20.67 10.33
C GLU A 57 -19.38 21.39 11.55
N ALA A 58 -19.53 22.71 11.47
CA ALA A 58 -19.90 23.55 12.60
C ALA A 58 -21.27 23.13 13.17
N GLY A 59 -21.33 22.90 14.49
CA GLY A 59 -22.56 22.52 15.19
C GLY A 59 -23.02 21.06 14.98
N ARG A 60 -22.29 20.25 14.20
CA ARG A 60 -22.64 18.84 13.95
C ARG A 60 -22.07 17.89 15.00
N SER A 61 -22.89 16.94 15.45
CA SER A 61 -22.45 15.85 16.33
C SER A 61 -21.62 14.79 15.61
N ASP A 62 -21.82 14.67 14.29
CA ASP A 62 -21.14 13.72 13.40
C ASP A 62 -20.00 14.35 12.59
N TYR A 63 -19.42 15.47 13.06
CA TYR A 63 -18.32 16.18 12.39
C TYR A 63 -17.14 15.26 11.98
N ARG A 64 -16.86 14.19 12.75
CA ARG A 64 -15.81 13.21 12.40
C ARG A 64 -16.13 12.41 11.13
N VAL A 65 -17.41 12.17 10.85
CA VAL A 65 -17.86 11.52 9.61
C VAL A 65 -17.60 12.45 8.44
N VAL A 66 -17.99 13.73 8.57
CA VAL A 66 -17.73 14.78 7.55
C VAL A 66 -16.23 14.87 7.24
N ARG A 67 -15.38 14.99 8.27
CA ARG A 67 -13.91 14.97 8.12
C ARG A 67 -13.40 13.74 7.41
N GLY A 68 -13.91 12.56 7.78
CA GLY A 68 -13.51 11.30 7.17
C GLY A 68 -13.85 11.23 5.68
N LEU A 69 -15.07 11.60 5.31
CA LEU A 69 -15.52 11.63 3.92
C LEU A 69 -14.72 12.68 3.11
N ALA A 70 -14.58 13.90 3.63
CA ALA A 70 -13.81 14.97 3.00
C ALA A 70 -12.33 14.62 2.83
N HIS A 71 -11.74 13.89 3.80
CA HIS A 71 -10.38 13.39 3.69
C HIS A 71 -10.22 12.39 2.54
N LEU A 72 -11.19 11.50 2.35
CA LEU A 72 -11.17 10.54 1.23
C LEU A 72 -11.36 11.26 -0.11
N LEU A 73 -12.23 12.26 -0.19
CA LEU A 73 -12.41 13.08 -1.40
C LEU A 73 -11.16 13.90 -1.72
N SER A 74 -10.45 14.42 -0.71
CA SER A 74 -9.16 15.11 -0.91
C SER A 74 -8.10 14.21 -1.54
N GLN A 75 -8.16 12.88 -1.34
CA GLN A 75 -7.26 11.91 -2.00
C GLN A 75 -7.62 11.68 -3.48
N ARG A 76 -8.79 12.15 -3.93
CA ARG A 76 -9.27 12.11 -5.32
C ARG A 76 -9.09 13.46 -6.04
N GLY A 77 -8.55 14.46 -5.33
CA GLY A 77 -8.17 15.75 -5.89
C GLY A 77 -6.67 15.85 -6.15
N GLU A 78 -6.30 16.52 -7.24
CA GLU A 78 -4.92 16.93 -7.50
C GLU A 78 -4.74 18.40 -7.12
N PHE A 79 -3.83 18.66 -6.19
CA PHE A 79 -3.50 20.01 -5.73
C PHE A 79 -2.12 20.40 -6.26
N LYS A 80 -2.01 21.57 -6.88
CA LYS A 80 -0.73 22.13 -7.37
C LYS A 80 -0.53 23.55 -6.87
N ALA A 81 0.74 23.96 -6.86
CA ALA A 81 1.05 25.38 -6.71
C ALA A 81 0.37 26.16 -7.83
N GLY A 82 -0.39 27.20 -7.46
CA GLY A 82 -1.06 28.06 -8.42
C GLY A 82 -0.06 28.91 -9.21
N GLY A 83 -0.41 29.24 -10.46
CA GLY A 83 0.39 30.09 -11.34
C GLY A 83 1.48 29.35 -12.13
N GLY A 84 2.04 30.02 -13.15
CA GLY A 84 3.08 29.45 -14.03
C GLY A 84 4.52 29.58 -13.50
N LEU A 85 4.69 30.07 -12.27
CA LEU A 85 6.00 30.37 -11.68
C LEU A 85 6.39 29.33 -10.65
N ALA A 86 7.64 28.87 -10.67
CA ALA A 86 8.18 28.00 -9.63
C ALA A 86 8.42 28.81 -8.33
N PRO A 87 7.72 28.52 -7.21
CA PRO A 87 7.80 29.34 -5.99
C PRO A 87 9.21 29.47 -5.41
N ALA A 88 10.03 28.42 -5.52
CA ALA A 88 11.42 28.44 -5.07
C ALA A 88 12.26 29.49 -5.82
N ALA A 89 12.14 29.55 -7.16
CA ALA A 89 12.85 30.52 -7.98
C ALA A 89 12.36 31.95 -7.73
N VAL A 90 11.05 32.12 -7.51
CA VAL A 90 10.46 33.41 -7.12
C VAL A 90 11.05 33.89 -5.79
N ARG A 91 11.06 33.03 -4.77
CA ARG A 91 11.63 33.34 -3.44
C ARG A 91 13.11 33.70 -3.53
N GLU A 92 13.90 32.91 -4.25
CA GLU A 92 15.33 33.18 -4.45
C GLU A 92 15.55 34.59 -5.02
N LYS A 93 14.81 34.96 -6.08
CA LYS A 93 14.95 36.26 -6.74
C LYS A 93 14.49 37.41 -5.85
N VAL A 94 13.32 37.30 -5.24
CA VAL A 94 12.77 38.34 -4.34
C VAL A 94 13.70 38.57 -3.16
N PHE A 95 14.19 37.50 -2.53
CA PHE A 95 15.04 37.62 -1.35
C PHE A 95 16.44 38.12 -1.68
N ALA A 96 17.00 37.78 -2.85
CA ALA A 96 18.25 38.38 -3.33
C ALA A 96 18.12 39.90 -3.51
N LEU A 97 17.05 40.37 -4.16
CA LEU A 97 16.79 41.80 -4.35
C LEU A 97 16.49 42.53 -3.03
N ALA A 98 15.92 41.84 -2.05
CA ALA A 98 15.61 42.41 -0.74
C ALA A 98 16.86 42.71 0.12
N GLN A 99 18.04 42.17 -0.20
CA GLN A 99 19.27 42.38 0.59
C GLN A 99 19.78 43.82 0.57
N ASP A 100 19.47 44.59 -0.48
CA ASP A 100 20.05 45.91 -0.76
C ASP A 100 19.45 47.09 0.07
N GLY A 101 19.13 46.88 1.36
CA GLY A 101 18.59 47.93 2.23
C GLY A 101 17.51 47.51 3.25
N PRO A 102 16.91 48.50 3.96
CA PRO A 102 15.86 48.23 4.96
C PRO A 102 14.49 47.91 4.33
N PRO A 103 13.61 47.18 5.03
CA PRO A 103 12.26 46.87 4.53
C PRO A 103 11.35 48.11 4.54
N SER A 104 10.64 48.36 3.43
CA SER A 104 9.60 49.41 3.33
C SER A 104 8.56 49.03 2.29
N ARG A 105 7.32 49.53 2.40
CA ARG A 105 6.23 49.20 1.45
C ARG A 105 6.58 49.57 0.01
N HIS A 106 7.15 50.76 -0.18
CA HIS A 106 7.61 51.23 -1.50
C HIS A 106 8.68 50.30 -2.08
N ARG A 107 9.62 49.85 -1.24
CA ARG A 107 10.69 48.96 -1.67
C ARG A 107 10.19 47.54 -1.97
N THR A 108 9.26 47.02 -1.18
CA THR A 108 8.60 45.74 -1.47
C THR A 108 7.93 45.76 -2.84
N GLN A 109 7.17 46.82 -3.14
CA GLN A 109 6.53 46.97 -4.46
C GLN A 109 7.57 46.98 -5.59
N ALA A 110 8.64 47.77 -5.46
CA ALA A 110 9.71 47.83 -6.46
C ALA A 110 10.42 46.48 -6.66
N ILE A 111 10.68 45.73 -5.59
CA ILE A 111 11.30 44.39 -5.65
C ILE A 111 10.38 43.41 -6.41
N LEU A 112 9.08 43.44 -6.11
CA LEU A 112 8.11 42.55 -6.78
C LEU A 112 7.98 42.89 -8.26
N GLU A 113 7.93 44.17 -8.63
CA GLU A 113 7.92 44.60 -10.04
C GLU A 113 9.21 44.23 -10.78
N GLN A 114 10.37 44.41 -10.13
CA GLN A 114 11.66 44.03 -10.71
C GLN A 114 11.75 42.51 -10.90
N THR A 115 11.24 41.75 -9.93
CA THR A 115 11.17 40.29 -10.03
C THR A 115 10.22 39.87 -11.16
N ALA A 116 9.06 40.52 -11.28
CA ALA A 116 8.09 40.26 -12.33
C ALA A 116 8.73 40.45 -13.70
N ARG A 117 9.46 41.55 -13.91
CA ARG A 117 10.21 41.80 -15.16
C ARG A 117 11.29 40.75 -15.40
N ALA A 118 12.01 40.33 -14.36
CA ALA A 118 13.09 39.37 -14.48
C ALA A 118 12.62 37.92 -14.75
N LEU A 119 11.43 37.56 -14.29
CA LEU A 119 10.84 36.22 -14.44
C LEU A 119 9.78 36.16 -15.55
N SER A 120 9.46 37.29 -16.18
CA SER A 120 8.55 37.34 -17.33
C SER A 120 9.23 36.67 -18.52
N THR A 121 8.74 35.50 -18.90
CA THR A 121 9.17 34.80 -20.11
C THR A 121 8.16 35.03 -21.23
N GLU A 122 7.07 34.27 -21.24
CA GLU A 122 6.06 34.25 -22.31
C GLU A 122 4.79 35.04 -21.94
N SER A 123 4.57 35.27 -20.65
CA SER A 123 3.42 36.01 -20.12
C SER A 123 3.90 37.25 -19.37
N SER A 124 3.23 38.39 -19.56
CA SER A 124 3.52 39.60 -18.79
C SER A 124 3.12 39.40 -17.34
N LEU A 125 4.09 39.31 -16.43
CA LEU A 125 3.85 39.20 -15.01
C LEU A 125 3.81 40.59 -14.37
N ASN A 126 2.95 40.76 -13.38
CA ASN A 126 2.93 41.94 -12.53
C ASN A 126 3.41 41.59 -11.10
N ALA A 127 3.55 42.62 -10.26
CA ALA A 127 3.98 42.45 -8.87
C ALA A 127 3.04 41.56 -8.03
N HIS A 128 1.73 41.59 -8.34
CA HIS A 128 0.73 40.75 -7.67
C HIS A 128 0.90 39.28 -8.03
N ASP A 129 1.21 38.95 -9.29
CA ASP A 129 1.46 37.57 -9.72
C ASP A 129 2.69 36.98 -9.01
N VAL A 130 3.75 37.77 -8.87
CA VAL A 130 4.95 37.40 -8.10
C VAL A 130 4.63 37.21 -6.63
N ALA A 131 3.87 38.14 -6.04
CA ALA A 131 3.47 38.05 -4.63
C ALA A 131 2.64 36.80 -4.36
N ALA A 132 1.70 36.47 -5.25
CA ALA A 132 0.88 35.26 -5.16
C ALA A 132 1.72 33.98 -5.31
N ALA A 133 2.77 34.01 -6.15
CA ALA A 133 3.62 32.85 -6.41
C ALA A 133 4.62 32.52 -5.29
N LEU A 134 4.99 33.48 -4.42
CA LEU A 134 6.01 33.30 -3.36
C LEU A 134 5.80 32.05 -2.50
N TYR A 135 4.54 31.77 -2.15
CA TYR A 135 4.14 30.70 -1.24
C TYR A 135 3.03 29.82 -1.81
N ALA A 136 2.86 29.83 -3.13
CA ALA A 136 1.83 29.03 -3.80
C ALA A 136 2.02 27.52 -3.59
N ASP A 137 3.23 27.07 -3.23
CA ASP A 137 3.55 25.69 -2.89
C ASP A 137 3.12 25.25 -1.49
N LEU A 138 2.79 26.19 -0.58
CA LEU A 138 2.27 25.85 0.75
C LEU A 138 0.91 25.13 0.63
N PRO A 139 0.63 24.07 1.41
CA PRO A 139 -0.58 23.26 1.26
C PRO A 139 -1.87 24.07 1.16
N ASP A 140 -2.06 25.08 2.02
CA ASP A 140 -3.26 25.91 2.05
C ASP A 140 -3.39 26.83 0.82
N GLN A 141 -2.28 27.19 0.18
CA GLN A 141 -2.24 28.06 -1.01
C GLN A 141 -2.31 27.28 -2.33
N GLN A 142 -2.18 25.95 -2.27
CA GLN A 142 -2.33 25.10 -3.45
C GLN A 142 -3.75 25.18 -3.99
N THR A 143 -3.88 25.11 -5.32
CA THR A 143 -5.16 25.13 -6.03
C THR A 143 -5.58 23.70 -6.37
N LEU A 144 -6.86 23.38 -6.19
CA LEU A 144 -7.43 22.11 -6.65
C LEU A 144 -7.59 22.19 -8.18
N ILE A 145 -6.72 21.53 -8.93
CA ILE A 145 -6.69 21.63 -10.41
C ILE A 145 -7.53 20.55 -11.10
N MET A 146 -7.72 19.42 -10.44
CA MET A 146 -8.47 18.28 -10.95
C MET A 146 -9.13 17.58 -9.78
N PHE A 147 -10.35 17.10 -9.98
CA PHE A 147 -11.07 16.30 -9.00
C PHE A 147 -11.82 15.17 -9.71
N GLU A 148 -11.60 13.95 -9.26
CA GLU A 148 -12.27 12.75 -9.78
C GLU A 148 -13.40 12.35 -8.80
N PRO A 149 -14.67 12.69 -9.10
CA PRO A 149 -15.77 12.40 -8.19
C PRO A 149 -15.99 10.90 -8.02
N LEU A 150 -16.53 10.52 -6.87
CA LEU A 150 -17.06 9.17 -6.61
C LEU A 150 -18.58 9.25 -6.58
N GLU A 151 -19.25 8.14 -6.82
CA GLU A 151 -20.69 8.06 -6.53
C GLU A 151 -20.93 8.15 -5.01
N PRO A 152 -22.03 8.75 -4.53
CA PRO A 152 -22.30 8.91 -3.10
C PRO A 152 -22.26 7.58 -2.33
N LEU A 153 -22.80 6.51 -2.92
CA LEU A 153 -22.75 5.17 -2.34
C LEU A 153 -21.32 4.62 -2.28
N GLU A 154 -20.53 4.83 -3.33
CA GLU A 154 -19.13 4.40 -3.38
C GLU A 154 -18.30 5.12 -2.31
N LEU A 155 -18.52 6.41 -2.08
CA LEU A 155 -17.84 7.16 -1.03
C LEU A 155 -18.15 6.58 0.37
N ILE A 156 -19.41 6.20 0.64
CA ILE A 156 -19.79 5.54 1.90
C ILE A 156 -19.08 4.19 2.03
N GLN A 157 -19.08 3.37 0.97
CA GLN A 157 -18.39 2.08 0.96
C GLN A 157 -16.88 2.24 1.17
N ARG A 158 -16.28 3.27 0.56
CA ARG A 158 -14.88 3.64 0.72
C ARG A 158 -14.57 4.03 2.16
N TRP A 159 -15.48 4.75 2.81
CA TRP A 159 -15.37 5.16 4.21
C TRP A 159 -15.42 3.96 5.14
N ASP A 160 -16.41 3.07 4.97
CA ASP A 160 -16.53 1.83 5.73
C ASP A 160 -15.25 1.00 5.64
N LEU A 161 -14.76 0.77 4.41
CA LEU A 161 -13.52 0.03 4.20
C LEU A 161 -12.31 0.74 4.83
N ALA A 162 -12.23 2.08 4.74
CA ALA A 162 -11.13 2.81 5.34
C ALA A 162 -11.11 2.72 6.87
N GLN A 163 -12.26 2.61 7.54
CA GLN A 163 -12.34 2.34 8.98
C GLN A 163 -11.83 0.95 9.33
N ALA A 164 -12.23 -0.07 8.55
CA ALA A 164 -11.74 -1.43 8.71
C ALA A 164 -10.22 -1.54 8.47
N GLN A 165 -9.71 -0.89 7.42
CA GLN A 165 -8.27 -0.79 7.14
C GLN A 165 -7.53 -0.13 8.32
N GLY A 166 -8.11 0.91 8.91
CA GLY A 166 -7.53 1.60 10.06
C GLY A 166 -7.34 0.73 11.30
N MET A 167 -8.19 -0.29 11.51
CA MET A 167 -8.01 -1.24 12.61
C MET A 167 -6.70 -2.02 12.49
N LEU A 168 -6.26 -2.28 11.25
CA LEU A 168 -5.06 -3.06 10.97
C LEU A 168 -3.75 -2.28 11.15
N TYR A 169 -3.78 -0.95 11.33
CA TYR A 169 -2.55 -0.15 11.53
C TYR A 169 -1.72 -0.60 12.72
N ARG A 170 -2.37 -1.16 13.75
CA ARG A 170 -1.72 -1.69 14.96
C ARG A 170 -1.83 -3.21 15.07
N ALA A 171 -2.21 -3.88 13.99
CA ALA A 171 -2.16 -5.33 13.91
C ALA A 171 -0.70 -5.80 13.91
N TYR A 172 -0.43 -6.87 14.67
CA TYR A 172 0.87 -7.55 14.65
C TYR A 172 0.78 -8.97 14.11
N GLN A 173 -0.41 -9.56 14.17
CA GLN A 173 -0.74 -10.84 13.57
C GLN A 173 -2.06 -10.70 12.80
N LEU A 174 -2.13 -11.34 11.63
CA LEU A 174 -3.33 -11.49 10.82
C LEU A 174 -3.44 -12.95 10.39
N VAL A 175 -4.53 -13.61 10.75
CA VAL A 175 -4.85 -14.98 10.34
C VAL A 175 -6.03 -14.92 9.39
N ILE A 176 -5.88 -15.52 8.21
CA ILE A 176 -6.92 -15.58 7.19
C ILE A 176 -7.21 -17.04 6.89
N THR A 177 -8.44 -17.47 7.17
CA THR A 177 -8.94 -18.79 6.79
C THR A 177 -9.66 -18.67 5.47
N ALA A 178 -8.96 -18.93 4.37
CA ALA A 178 -9.52 -18.93 3.03
C ALA A 178 -10.06 -20.33 2.68
N ARG A 179 -11.34 -20.57 2.99
CA ARG A 179 -12.09 -21.80 2.62
C ARG A 179 -12.01 -22.07 1.11
N ARG A 180 -12.43 -23.25 0.64
CA ARG A 180 -12.41 -23.62 -0.79
C ARG A 180 -12.91 -22.49 -1.72
N ASN A 181 -12.00 -21.94 -2.51
CA ASN A 181 -12.21 -20.90 -3.54
C ASN A 181 -11.67 -21.40 -4.89
N GLU A 182 -11.93 -20.65 -5.96
CA GLU A 182 -11.34 -20.90 -7.27
C GLU A 182 -9.80 -20.71 -7.23
N PRO A 183 -9.00 -21.56 -7.91
CA PRO A 183 -7.54 -21.45 -7.93
C PRO A 183 -7.02 -20.05 -8.30
N ALA A 184 -7.67 -19.37 -9.25
CA ALA A 184 -7.33 -18.01 -9.66
C ALA A 184 -7.41 -17.00 -8.48
N ARG A 185 -8.39 -17.17 -7.58
CA ARG A 185 -8.58 -16.31 -6.41
C ARG A 185 -7.49 -16.53 -5.35
N TYR A 186 -7.04 -17.77 -5.18
CA TYR A 186 -5.90 -18.06 -4.31
C TYR A 186 -4.59 -17.51 -4.87
N LYS A 187 -4.34 -17.69 -6.17
CA LYS A 187 -3.18 -17.09 -6.84
C LYS A 187 -3.20 -15.57 -6.67
N GLN A 188 -4.34 -14.93 -6.90
CA GLN A 188 -4.54 -13.49 -6.69
C GLN A 188 -4.22 -13.07 -5.25
N LEU A 189 -4.78 -13.77 -4.25
CA LEU A 189 -4.55 -13.49 -2.84
C LEU A 189 -3.05 -13.51 -2.49
N LEU A 190 -2.36 -14.56 -2.94
CA LEU A 190 -0.93 -14.74 -2.71
C LEU A 190 -0.07 -13.71 -3.46
N LYS A 191 -0.44 -13.33 -4.69
CA LYS A 191 0.21 -12.23 -5.44
C LYS A 191 0.14 -10.92 -4.66
N TYR A 192 -1.01 -10.56 -4.10
CA TYR A 192 -1.14 -9.34 -3.28
C TYR A 192 -0.34 -9.40 -1.98
N LEU A 193 -0.23 -10.58 -1.34
CA LEU A 193 0.64 -10.76 -0.18
C LEU A 193 2.10 -10.47 -0.53
N LYS A 194 2.59 -10.98 -1.68
CA LYS A 194 3.93 -10.68 -2.19
C LYS A 194 4.08 -9.18 -2.53
N LEU A 195 3.12 -8.59 -3.24
CA LEU A 195 3.13 -7.17 -3.62
C LEU A 195 3.29 -6.22 -2.42
N PHE A 196 2.58 -6.50 -1.32
CA PHE A 196 2.67 -5.69 -0.10
C PHE A 196 3.85 -6.07 0.81
N GLY A 197 4.71 -7.01 0.39
CA GLY A 197 5.85 -7.48 1.17
C GLY A 197 5.45 -8.14 2.47
N LEU A 198 4.27 -8.77 2.51
CA LEU A 198 3.74 -9.45 3.67
C LEU A 198 4.35 -10.84 3.77
N MET A 199 4.82 -11.18 4.96
CA MET A 199 5.24 -12.54 5.26
C MET A 199 4.02 -13.36 5.55
N VAL A 200 3.91 -14.49 4.85
CA VAL A 200 2.81 -15.41 5.04
C VAL A 200 3.35 -16.81 5.23
N THR A 201 2.79 -17.52 6.22
CA THR A 201 2.84 -18.98 6.28
C THR A 201 1.51 -19.48 5.74
N VAL A 202 1.54 -20.40 4.78
CA VAL A 202 0.33 -20.99 4.17
C VAL A 202 0.28 -22.45 4.56
N GLU A 203 -0.77 -22.82 5.29
CA GLU A 203 -1.06 -24.18 5.72
C GLU A 203 -2.38 -24.64 5.09
N GLY A 204 -2.52 -25.95 4.85
CA GLY A 204 -3.72 -26.53 4.23
C GLY A 204 -3.51 -26.93 2.77
N ASP A 205 -4.61 -27.22 2.08
CA ASP A 205 -4.63 -27.72 0.71
C ASP A 205 -5.84 -27.20 -0.08
N ALA A 206 -5.78 -27.35 -1.41
CA ALA A 206 -6.82 -26.82 -2.31
C ALA A 206 -8.22 -27.46 -2.11
N THR A 207 -8.30 -28.61 -1.42
CA THR A 207 -9.56 -29.33 -1.15
C THR A 207 -10.31 -28.70 0.01
N TYR A 208 -9.62 -28.41 1.11
CA TYR A 208 -10.22 -27.88 2.35
C TYR A 208 -10.09 -26.36 2.50
N GLY A 209 -9.14 -25.75 1.78
CA GLY A 209 -8.79 -24.35 1.86
C GLY A 209 -7.45 -24.11 2.54
N PHE A 210 -7.06 -22.83 2.60
CA PHE A 210 -5.78 -22.41 3.14
C PHE A 210 -5.97 -21.56 4.40
N THR A 211 -5.11 -21.79 5.39
CA THR A 211 -4.90 -20.87 6.50
C THR A 211 -3.63 -20.08 6.21
N LEU A 212 -3.79 -18.77 6.06
CA LEU A 212 -2.70 -17.83 5.82
C LEU A 212 -2.43 -17.07 7.11
N THR A 213 -1.27 -17.28 7.71
CA THR A 213 -0.85 -16.58 8.92
C THR A 213 0.22 -15.55 8.54
N LEU A 214 -0.12 -14.27 8.73
CA LEU A 214 0.77 -13.15 8.52
C LEU A 214 1.24 -12.62 9.88
N ASP A 215 2.49 -12.86 10.20
CA ASP A 215 3.11 -12.40 11.45
C ASP A 215 4.21 -11.39 11.16
N GLY A 216 4.10 -10.22 11.78
CA GLY A 216 4.96 -9.08 11.48
C GLY A 216 6.37 -9.13 12.07
N PRO A 217 7.24 -8.20 11.62
CA PRO A 217 8.64 -8.26 11.98
C PRO A 217 9.00 -8.00 13.45
N THR A 218 8.03 -7.71 14.28
CA THR A 218 8.26 -7.32 15.65
C THR A 218 7.05 -7.72 16.48
N SER A 219 6.27 -8.72 16.04
CA SER A 219 5.02 -9.11 16.72
C SER A 219 5.22 -9.33 18.22
N LEU A 220 6.37 -9.89 18.62
CA LEU A 220 6.78 -10.10 20.01
C LEU A 220 7.43 -8.88 20.71
N PHE A 221 7.92 -7.86 19.99
CA PHE A 221 8.81 -6.82 20.57
C PHE A 221 8.36 -5.36 20.37
N SER A 222 7.59 -5.01 19.33
CA SER A 222 7.03 -3.66 19.15
C SER A 222 6.01 -3.60 18.00
N SER A 223 5.01 -2.71 18.09
CA SER A 223 4.13 -2.44 16.95
C SER A 223 4.92 -1.67 15.88
N ASN A 224 5.38 -2.35 14.83
CA ASN A 224 5.90 -1.66 13.66
C ASN A 224 4.72 -1.21 12.80
N THR A 225 4.39 0.09 12.87
CA THR A 225 3.28 0.71 12.13
C THR A 225 3.38 0.50 10.62
N ARG A 226 4.59 0.27 10.08
CA ARG A 226 4.78 -0.02 8.65
C ARG A 226 4.17 -1.36 8.23
N TYR A 227 4.24 -2.38 9.09
CA TYR A 227 3.72 -3.71 8.76
C TYR A 227 2.19 -3.76 8.90
N GLY A 228 1.64 -3.15 9.95
CA GLY A 228 0.18 -2.97 10.08
C GLY A 228 -0.39 -2.16 8.91
N LEU A 229 0.33 -1.15 8.41
CA LEU A 229 -0.06 -0.43 7.20
C LEU A 229 -0.05 -1.32 5.95
N ALA A 230 0.90 -2.25 5.81
CA ALA A 230 0.90 -3.22 4.71
C ALA A 230 -0.30 -4.17 4.79
N MET A 231 -0.64 -4.67 5.99
CA MET A 231 -1.87 -5.46 6.23
C MET A 231 -3.14 -4.66 5.87
N ALA A 232 -3.19 -3.38 6.25
CA ALA A 232 -4.29 -2.49 5.90
C ALA A 232 -4.43 -2.28 4.38
N LYS A 233 -3.31 -2.13 3.66
CA LYS A 233 -3.30 -2.03 2.19
C LYS A 233 -3.68 -3.34 1.50
N PHE A 234 -3.48 -4.48 2.16
CA PHE A 234 -3.85 -5.79 1.66
C PHE A 234 -5.36 -6.09 1.80
N LEU A 235 -6.04 -5.60 2.84
CA LEU A 235 -7.46 -5.89 3.08
C LEU A 235 -8.36 -5.73 1.83
N PRO A 236 -8.27 -4.65 1.01
CA PRO A 236 -9.07 -4.52 -0.21
C PRO A 236 -8.85 -5.65 -1.23
N ALA A 237 -7.65 -6.23 -1.29
CA ALA A 237 -7.35 -7.35 -2.16
C ALA A 237 -8.02 -8.65 -1.67
N LEU A 238 -8.08 -8.87 -0.36
CA LEU A 238 -8.78 -10.01 0.23
C LEU A 238 -10.27 -10.01 -0.13
N LEU A 239 -10.89 -8.83 -0.26
CA LEU A 239 -12.32 -8.70 -0.61
C LEU A 239 -12.67 -9.27 -2.00
N HIS A 240 -11.68 -9.50 -2.87
CA HIS A 240 -11.90 -10.18 -4.16
C HIS A 240 -12.03 -11.70 -4.03
N VAL A 241 -11.76 -12.27 -2.85
CA VAL A 241 -11.93 -13.69 -2.55
C VAL A 241 -13.33 -13.93 -1.97
N THR A 242 -13.99 -15.00 -2.39
CA THR A 242 -15.43 -15.19 -2.12
C THR A 242 -15.75 -15.80 -0.75
N LYS A 243 -14.83 -16.59 -0.18
CA LYS A 243 -15.05 -17.30 1.10
C LYS A 243 -13.82 -17.20 1.98
N TRP A 244 -13.87 -16.35 2.99
CA TRP A 244 -12.78 -16.17 3.93
C TRP A 244 -13.27 -15.68 5.29
N ASP A 245 -12.47 -15.96 6.31
CA ASP A 245 -12.53 -15.31 7.62
C ASP A 245 -11.16 -14.70 7.90
N LEU A 246 -11.14 -13.55 8.55
CA LEU A 246 -9.94 -12.82 8.94
C LEU A 246 -10.03 -12.52 10.43
N SER A 247 -8.97 -12.85 11.15
CA SER A 247 -8.78 -12.48 12.55
C SER A 247 -7.45 -11.77 12.71
N ALA A 248 -7.46 -10.59 13.33
CA ALA A 248 -6.28 -9.79 13.59
C ALA A 248 -6.08 -9.61 15.09
N ALA A 249 -4.85 -9.80 15.57
CA ALA A 249 -4.45 -9.41 16.91
C ALA A 249 -3.87 -7.99 16.87
N LEU A 250 -4.46 -7.10 17.66
CA LEU A 250 -4.21 -5.66 17.66
C LEU A 250 -3.60 -5.22 18.99
N LYS A 251 -2.65 -4.28 18.94
CA LYS A 251 -2.21 -3.59 20.16
C LYS A 251 -3.22 -2.51 20.57
N PRO A 252 -3.72 -2.53 21.82
CA PRO A 252 -4.63 -1.50 22.34
C PRO A 252 -4.09 -0.08 22.20
N ARG A 253 -4.99 0.88 21.98
CA ARG A 253 -4.68 2.32 21.89
C ARG A 253 -4.59 2.92 23.29
N ARG A 254 -3.47 2.67 23.98
CA ARG A 254 -3.20 3.20 25.34
C ARG A 254 -3.24 4.73 25.45
N ASP A 255 -3.22 5.44 24.32
CA ASP A 255 -3.39 6.89 24.24
C ASP A 255 -4.86 7.36 24.36
N LEU A 256 -5.84 6.44 24.29
CA LEU A 256 -7.25 6.76 24.45
C LEU A 256 -7.69 6.59 25.91
N ALA A 257 -8.27 7.64 26.49
CA ALA A 257 -8.62 7.70 27.91
C ALA A 257 -9.60 6.63 28.42
N TRP A 258 -10.38 6.01 27.51
CA TRP A 258 -11.37 4.98 27.86
C TRP A 258 -10.81 3.55 27.83
N VAL A 259 -9.56 3.37 27.39
CA VAL A 259 -8.92 2.05 27.29
C VAL A 259 -8.39 1.62 28.66
N ASP A 260 -8.69 0.39 29.07
CA ASP A 260 -8.17 -0.16 30.32
C ASP A 260 -6.64 -0.33 30.19
N PRO A 261 -5.83 0.20 31.12
CA PRO A 261 -4.38 -0.03 31.13
C PRO A 261 -3.97 -1.51 31.18
N LYS A 262 -4.88 -2.40 31.62
CA LYS A 262 -4.70 -3.86 31.64
C LYS A 262 -5.01 -4.53 30.30
N ASP A 263 -5.60 -3.83 29.34
CA ASP A 263 -5.78 -4.37 28.00
C ASP A 263 -4.41 -4.50 27.32
N ASP A 264 -4.02 -5.74 27.05
CA ASP A 264 -2.77 -6.07 26.36
C ASP A 264 -2.98 -6.46 24.89
N GLU A 265 -4.17 -6.95 24.54
CA GLU A 265 -4.54 -7.37 23.18
C GLU A 265 -6.02 -7.09 22.89
N TRP A 266 -6.32 -6.61 21.67
CA TRP A 266 -7.66 -6.62 21.11
C TRP A 266 -7.71 -7.54 19.88
N SER A 267 -8.87 -8.09 19.58
CA SER A 267 -9.14 -8.83 18.34
C SER A 267 -9.93 -7.95 17.37
N PHE A 268 -9.67 -8.09 16.07
CA PHE A 268 -10.52 -7.56 15.01
C PHE A 268 -10.84 -8.69 14.04
N GLN A 269 -12.12 -8.88 13.76
CA GLN A 269 -12.60 -10.01 12.97
C GLN A 269 -13.45 -9.52 11.82
N LEU A 270 -13.28 -10.17 10.67
CA LEU A 270 -14.08 -9.95 9.47
C LEU A 270 -14.34 -11.29 8.78
N THR A 271 -15.43 -11.36 8.04
CA THR A 271 -15.75 -12.47 7.14
C THR A 271 -16.13 -11.93 5.77
N SER A 272 -16.16 -12.82 4.78
CA SER A 272 -16.69 -12.51 3.45
C SER A 272 -18.15 -12.03 3.47
N GLU A 273 -18.89 -12.22 4.56
CA GLU A 273 -20.30 -11.84 4.70
C GLU A 273 -20.52 -10.41 5.22
N ASP A 274 -19.48 -9.72 5.70
CA ASP A 274 -19.59 -8.35 6.22
C ASP A 274 -19.91 -7.31 5.13
N GLY A 275 -19.73 -7.67 3.86
CA GLY A 275 -20.14 -6.86 2.72
C GLY A 275 -19.33 -5.58 2.49
N TYR A 276 -18.05 -5.56 2.89
CA TYR A 276 -17.13 -4.50 2.50
C TYR A 276 -16.88 -4.55 0.99
N VAL A 277 -16.76 -3.39 0.35
CA VAL A 277 -16.56 -3.28 -1.10
C VAL A 277 -15.13 -2.85 -1.40
N SER A 278 -14.44 -3.60 -2.26
CA SER A 278 -13.11 -3.24 -2.70
C SER A 278 -13.14 -2.08 -3.67
N HIS A 279 -12.19 -1.17 -3.49
CA HIS A 279 -11.88 -0.10 -4.44
C HIS A 279 -10.70 -0.46 -5.36
N TYR A 280 -10.07 -1.61 -5.13
CA TYR A 280 -9.08 -2.10 -6.08
C TYR A 280 -9.84 -2.61 -7.30
N LYS A 281 -9.41 -2.18 -8.49
CA LYS A 281 -9.84 -2.82 -9.73
C LYS A 281 -9.63 -4.33 -9.60
N ALA A 282 -10.51 -5.11 -10.22
CA ALA A 282 -10.23 -6.52 -10.44
C ALA A 282 -8.85 -6.58 -11.12
N PRO A 283 -7.89 -7.34 -10.57
CA PRO A 283 -6.51 -7.20 -10.98
C PRO A 283 -6.32 -7.58 -12.44
N GLU A 284 -5.56 -6.73 -13.12
CA GLU A 284 -4.66 -7.14 -14.18
C GLU A 284 -3.33 -7.55 -13.53
N GLU A 285 -2.62 -8.51 -14.12
CA GLU A 285 -1.44 -9.17 -13.55
C GLU A 285 -0.25 -8.20 -13.34
N HIS A 286 0.03 -7.78 -12.09
CA HIS A 286 1.23 -7.01 -11.74
C HIS A 286 2.00 -7.59 -10.54
N ASP A 287 3.32 -7.71 -10.69
CA ASP A 287 4.28 -8.40 -9.79
C ASP A 287 5.00 -7.44 -8.83
N SER A 288 5.76 -7.97 -7.86
CA SER A 288 6.62 -7.15 -6.98
C SER A 288 7.72 -6.41 -7.76
N ALA A 289 8.31 -5.35 -7.20
CA ALA A 289 9.37 -4.58 -7.89
C ALA A 289 10.62 -5.42 -8.20
N LEU A 290 10.89 -6.44 -7.38
CA LEU A 290 12.03 -7.34 -7.57
C LEU A 290 11.74 -8.36 -8.68
N GLU A 291 10.56 -8.97 -8.66
CA GLU A 291 10.05 -9.86 -9.70
C GLU A 291 9.95 -9.15 -11.05
N SER A 292 9.33 -7.96 -11.07
CA SER A 292 9.21 -7.12 -12.27
C SER A 292 10.58 -6.76 -12.82
N GLY A 293 11.51 -6.34 -11.97
CA GLY A 293 12.88 -6.06 -12.39
C GLY A 293 13.59 -7.30 -12.96
N PHE A 294 13.36 -8.48 -12.41
CA PHE A 294 13.90 -9.73 -12.94
C PHE A 294 13.31 -10.06 -14.32
N ALA A 295 11.98 -10.02 -14.45
CA ALA A 295 11.27 -10.28 -15.71
C ALA A 295 11.68 -9.30 -16.82
N GLU A 296 11.79 -8.00 -16.51
CA GLU A 296 12.26 -6.98 -17.46
C GLU A 296 13.70 -7.22 -17.93
N ARG A 297 14.58 -7.72 -17.06
CA ARG A 297 15.95 -8.10 -17.45
C ARG A 297 15.98 -9.39 -18.23
N PHE A 298 15.16 -10.37 -17.86
CA PHE A 298 15.04 -11.65 -18.54
C PHE A 298 14.57 -11.45 -19.99
N ALA A 299 13.56 -10.60 -20.21
CA ALA A 299 13.02 -10.29 -21.53
C ALA A 299 14.03 -9.64 -22.49
N LYS A 300 15.15 -9.11 -21.99
CA LYS A 300 16.24 -8.53 -22.80
C LYS A 300 17.31 -9.54 -23.19
N LEU A 301 17.24 -10.78 -22.69
CA LEU A 301 18.19 -11.83 -23.03
C LEU A 301 17.76 -12.53 -24.32
N ASP A 302 18.74 -12.81 -25.18
CA ASP A 302 18.58 -13.76 -26.28
C ASP A 302 18.77 -15.18 -25.72
N THR A 303 17.66 -15.83 -25.40
CA THR A 303 17.66 -17.14 -24.76
C THR A 303 16.49 -17.99 -25.28
N PRO A 304 16.67 -19.31 -25.44
CA PRO A 304 15.58 -20.23 -25.79
C PRO A 304 14.62 -20.48 -24.62
N TRP A 305 14.92 -20.00 -23.42
CA TRP A 305 14.07 -20.13 -22.24
C TRP A 305 12.94 -19.09 -22.23
N ILE A 306 11.73 -19.55 -21.96
CA ILE A 306 10.54 -18.74 -21.78
C ILE A 306 10.29 -18.59 -20.28
N LEU A 307 10.14 -17.35 -19.81
CA LEU A 307 9.78 -17.06 -18.43
C LEU A 307 8.26 -16.97 -18.30
N GLU A 308 7.67 -17.96 -17.64
CA GLU A 308 6.28 -17.98 -17.24
C GLU A 308 6.14 -17.40 -15.82
N ARG A 309 5.24 -16.42 -15.69
CA ARG A 309 4.91 -15.75 -14.41
C ARG A 309 3.82 -16.51 -13.66
N GLU A 310 2.95 -17.19 -14.40
CA GLU A 310 1.80 -17.93 -13.90
C GLU A 310 2.22 -19.33 -13.46
N VAL A 311 2.72 -19.47 -12.23
CA VAL A 311 3.11 -20.79 -11.70
C VAL A 311 1.96 -21.44 -10.93
N ASP A 312 1.78 -22.74 -11.11
CA ASP A 312 0.85 -23.52 -10.31
C ASP A 312 1.32 -23.67 -8.86
N LEU A 313 0.33 -23.78 -7.97
CA LEU A 313 0.56 -24.09 -6.57
C LEU A 313 1.19 -25.49 -6.47
N VAL A 314 2.34 -25.58 -5.82
CA VAL A 314 3.04 -26.85 -5.60
C VAL A 314 2.60 -27.40 -4.24
N PRO A 315 1.77 -28.46 -4.19
CA PRO A 315 1.35 -29.06 -2.94
C PRO A 315 2.52 -29.73 -2.25
N VAL A 316 2.62 -29.55 -0.93
CA VAL A 316 3.63 -30.22 -0.10
C VAL A 316 3.00 -30.70 1.22
N PRO A 317 3.57 -31.70 1.91
CA PRO A 317 3.01 -32.15 3.18
C PRO A 317 2.90 -31.02 4.21
N GLY A 318 1.66 -30.63 4.53
CA GLY A 318 1.34 -29.58 5.50
C GLY A 318 1.29 -28.14 4.95
N GLY A 319 1.37 -27.94 3.63
CA GLY A 319 1.23 -26.60 3.05
C GLY A 319 1.40 -26.56 1.53
N VAL A 320 1.65 -25.35 1.00
CA VAL A 320 1.83 -25.14 -0.44
C VAL A 320 2.97 -24.16 -0.68
N ILE A 321 3.77 -24.44 -1.71
CA ILE A 321 4.77 -23.50 -2.21
C ILE A 321 4.19 -22.81 -3.44
N LEU A 322 4.36 -21.49 -3.51
CA LEU A 322 4.06 -20.70 -4.70
C LEU A 322 5.38 -20.12 -5.23
N PRO A 323 6.03 -20.80 -6.19
CA PRO A 323 7.20 -20.27 -6.88
C PRO A 323 6.89 -18.93 -7.55
N ASP A 324 7.91 -18.08 -7.71
CA ASP A 324 7.77 -16.79 -8.39
C ASP A 324 7.70 -16.94 -9.91
N PHE A 325 8.50 -17.83 -10.49
CA PHE A 325 8.54 -18.06 -11.93
C PHE A 325 8.67 -19.54 -12.27
N ARG A 326 8.29 -19.88 -13.50
CA ARG A 326 8.66 -21.13 -14.16
C ARG A 326 9.44 -20.77 -15.42
N LEU A 327 10.62 -21.34 -15.58
CA LEU A 327 11.38 -21.25 -16.83
C LEU A 327 11.09 -22.50 -17.65
N VAL A 328 10.71 -22.32 -18.92
CA VAL A 328 10.36 -23.40 -19.84
C VAL A 328 11.25 -23.34 -21.08
N GLN A 329 11.80 -24.48 -21.49
CA GLN A 329 12.56 -24.62 -22.73
C GLN A 329 12.18 -25.95 -23.41
N GLY A 330 11.36 -25.87 -24.46
CA GLY A 330 10.79 -27.05 -25.10
C GLY A 330 9.94 -27.84 -24.10
N GLU A 331 10.26 -29.12 -23.90
CA GLU A 331 9.57 -29.98 -22.93
C GLU A 331 10.16 -29.91 -21.52
N ARG A 332 11.20 -29.09 -21.28
CA ARG A 332 11.85 -29.01 -19.97
C ARG A 332 11.39 -27.78 -19.20
N SER A 333 11.21 -27.90 -17.90
CA SER A 333 10.88 -26.77 -17.03
C SER A 333 11.64 -26.79 -15.70
N VAL A 334 11.78 -25.62 -15.09
CA VAL A 334 12.33 -25.45 -13.75
C VAL A 334 11.58 -24.32 -13.02
N LEU A 335 11.34 -24.50 -11.73
CA LEU A 335 10.73 -23.48 -10.88
C LEU A 335 11.80 -22.53 -10.32
N VAL A 336 11.44 -21.27 -10.12
CA VAL A 336 12.31 -20.26 -9.51
C VAL A 336 11.56 -19.61 -8.35
N GLU A 337 12.16 -19.62 -7.17
CA GLU A 337 11.67 -18.93 -5.98
C GLU A 337 12.72 -17.90 -5.53
N ILE A 338 12.30 -16.64 -5.40
CA ILE A 338 13.14 -15.53 -4.97
C ILE A 338 12.84 -15.19 -3.50
N VAL A 339 13.81 -15.49 -2.65
CA VAL A 339 13.81 -15.16 -1.23
C VAL A 339 14.49 -13.81 -1.01
N GLY A 340 13.68 -12.75 -0.91
CA GLY A 340 14.15 -11.38 -0.65
C GLY A 340 14.01 -10.91 0.81
N TYR A 341 13.52 -11.76 1.72
CA TYR A 341 13.01 -11.31 3.03
C TYR A 341 13.70 -11.97 4.24
N TRP A 342 14.14 -11.18 5.22
CA TRP A 342 15.30 -11.51 6.09
C TRP A 342 15.00 -12.18 7.43
N ARG A 343 13.74 -12.48 7.73
CA ARG A 343 13.39 -12.82 9.12
C ARG A 343 13.62 -14.28 9.52
N PRO A 344 14.19 -14.52 10.72
CA PRO A 344 14.47 -15.85 11.23
C PRO A 344 13.34 -16.89 11.10
N GLU A 345 12.17 -16.62 11.68
CA GLU A 345 11.06 -17.59 11.71
C GLU A 345 10.45 -17.83 10.33
N TYR A 346 10.32 -16.78 9.51
CA TYR A 346 9.86 -16.89 8.13
C TYR A 346 10.84 -17.73 7.30
N LEU A 347 12.14 -17.41 7.38
CA LEU A 347 13.18 -18.14 6.68
C LEU A 347 13.16 -19.61 7.10
N ARG A 348 13.07 -19.88 8.41
CA ARG A 348 12.98 -21.25 8.93
C ARG A 348 11.78 -22.00 8.37
N LYS A 349 10.58 -21.43 8.44
CA LYS A 349 9.35 -22.06 7.91
C LYS A 349 9.40 -22.23 6.39
N LYS A 350 9.83 -21.21 5.65
CA LYS A 350 9.94 -21.23 4.19
C LYS A 350 10.94 -22.28 3.74
N PHE A 351 12.16 -22.28 4.25
CA PHE A 351 13.18 -23.26 3.87
C PHE A 351 12.79 -24.68 4.30
N ALA A 352 12.13 -24.86 5.45
CA ALA A 352 11.57 -26.15 5.83
C ALA A 352 10.50 -26.63 4.85
N LEU A 353 9.64 -25.73 4.35
CA LEU A 353 8.62 -26.06 3.35
C LEU A 353 9.25 -26.42 2.00
N LEU A 354 10.20 -25.60 1.53
CA LEU A 354 10.97 -25.84 0.30
C LEU A 354 11.69 -27.19 0.37
N LYS A 355 12.28 -27.54 1.52
CA LYS A 355 12.91 -28.84 1.76
C LYS A 355 11.90 -29.98 1.71
N LYS A 356 10.77 -29.84 2.42
CA LYS A 356 9.69 -30.84 2.44
C LYS A 356 9.08 -31.11 1.07
N SER A 357 9.21 -30.18 0.12
CA SER A 357 8.76 -30.39 -1.26
C SER A 357 9.48 -31.54 -1.96
N GLY A 358 10.72 -31.85 -1.56
CA GLY A 358 11.54 -32.86 -2.22
C GLY A 358 11.87 -32.54 -3.69
N ARG A 359 11.52 -31.35 -4.20
CA ARG A 359 11.73 -30.98 -5.60
C ARG A 359 13.20 -30.74 -5.89
N THR A 360 13.67 -31.31 -6.99
CA THR A 360 15.04 -31.15 -7.51
C THR A 360 15.13 -30.07 -8.59
N ASP A 361 13.99 -29.72 -9.18
CA ASP A 361 13.77 -28.75 -10.25
C ASP A 361 13.22 -27.42 -9.73
N LEU A 362 13.81 -26.95 -8.63
CA LEU A 362 13.52 -25.66 -8.01
C LEU A 362 14.83 -24.93 -7.73
N ILE A 363 14.99 -23.74 -8.33
CA ILE A 363 16.06 -22.78 -8.06
C ILE A 363 15.61 -21.87 -6.92
N VAL A 364 16.47 -21.70 -5.92
CA VAL A 364 16.21 -20.80 -4.78
C VAL A 364 17.16 -19.62 -4.87
N CYS A 365 16.64 -18.45 -5.21
CA CYS A 365 17.41 -17.22 -5.32
C CYS A 365 17.35 -16.47 -3.98
N VAL A 366 18.46 -16.35 -3.25
CA VAL A 366 18.50 -15.80 -1.89
C VAL A 366 19.26 -14.47 -1.88
N SER A 367 18.69 -13.45 -1.25
CA SER A 367 19.42 -12.20 -1.09
C SER A 367 20.58 -12.35 -0.08
N GLU A 368 21.75 -11.80 -0.40
CA GLU A 368 22.88 -11.71 0.54
C GLU A 368 22.60 -10.83 1.76
N ARG A 369 21.53 -10.01 1.70
CA ARG A 369 21.12 -9.16 2.82
C ARG A 369 20.39 -9.92 3.92
N LEU A 370 20.12 -11.21 3.74
CA LEU A 370 19.34 -12.01 4.68
C LEU A 370 20.27 -12.66 5.71
N ASN A 371 19.89 -12.60 6.98
CA ASN A 371 20.64 -13.23 8.07
C ASN A 371 20.11 -14.66 8.31
N LEU A 372 20.54 -15.61 7.49
CA LEU A 372 20.10 -17.01 7.58
C LEU A 372 20.64 -17.74 8.83
N ASP A 373 21.83 -17.36 9.30
CA ASP A 373 22.45 -17.95 10.49
C ASP A 373 21.58 -17.68 11.73
N GLN A 374 21.09 -16.45 11.87
CA GLN A 374 20.15 -16.08 12.93
C GLN A 374 18.81 -16.84 12.80
N ALA A 375 18.43 -17.27 11.59
CA ALA A 375 17.27 -18.11 11.33
C ALA A 375 17.48 -19.57 11.76
N GLY A 376 18.72 -20.01 11.93
CA GLY A 376 19.06 -21.43 12.01
C GLY A 376 18.71 -22.17 10.72
N VAL A 377 18.88 -21.50 9.57
CA VAL A 377 18.63 -22.06 8.24
C VAL A 377 19.96 -22.33 7.57
N ASP A 378 20.19 -23.57 7.19
CA ASP A 378 21.32 -23.94 6.35
C ASP A 378 20.89 -24.01 4.87
N PRO A 379 21.21 -22.99 4.06
CA PRO A 379 20.86 -22.99 2.64
C PRO A 379 21.72 -23.95 1.83
N SER A 380 22.83 -24.48 2.38
CA SER A 380 23.73 -25.39 1.66
C SER A 380 23.04 -26.71 1.28
N GLU A 381 21.94 -27.06 1.96
CA GLU A 381 21.08 -28.20 1.61
C GLU A 381 20.45 -28.10 0.21
N PHE A 382 20.34 -26.89 -0.35
CA PHE A 382 19.89 -26.68 -1.73
C PHE A 382 21.03 -26.83 -2.74
N GLY A 383 22.28 -26.81 -2.24
CA GLY A 383 23.52 -26.99 -2.99
C GLY A 383 23.55 -26.15 -4.27
N ASP A 384 23.76 -26.86 -5.36
CA ASP A 384 23.88 -26.39 -6.73
C ASP A 384 22.64 -25.67 -7.32
N ARG A 385 21.55 -25.58 -6.55
CA ARG A 385 20.28 -24.92 -6.94
C ARG A 385 20.13 -23.52 -6.34
N LEU A 386 21.12 -23.07 -5.57
CA LEU A 386 21.08 -21.80 -4.86
C LEU A 386 21.72 -20.69 -5.70
N VAL A 387 21.05 -19.54 -5.84
CA VAL A 387 21.60 -18.32 -6.44
C VAL A 387 21.65 -17.22 -5.39
N TRP A 388 22.82 -16.67 -5.10
CA TRP A 388 22.94 -15.51 -4.24
C TRP A 388 22.84 -14.22 -5.03
N PHE A 389 22.16 -13.21 -4.49
CA PHE A 389 22.10 -11.91 -5.15
C PHE A 389 22.10 -10.72 -4.18
N LYS A 390 22.66 -9.59 -4.61
CA LYS A 390 22.72 -8.35 -3.83
C LYS A 390 21.89 -7.25 -4.47
N GLY A 391 20.64 -7.11 -4.01
CA GLY A 391 19.71 -6.08 -4.47
C GLY A 391 19.10 -6.35 -5.86
N VAL A 392 19.89 -6.82 -6.82
CA VAL A 392 19.48 -7.14 -8.19
C VAL A 392 19.79 -8.60 -8.48
N LEU A 393 18.78 -9.38 -8.88
CA LEU A 393 18.94 -10.76 -9.35
C LEU A 393 19.30 -10.77 -10.84
N ASN A 394 20.41 -11.44 -11.19
CA ASN A 394 20.93 -11.56 -12.54
C ASN A 394 20.31 -12.78 -13.26
N PRO A 395 19.53 -12.59 -14.34
CA PRO A 395 18.88 -13.72 -15.02
C PRO A 395 19.86 -14.72 -15.64
N LYS A 396 21.08 -14.32 -16.01
CA LYS A 396 22.09 -15.24 -16.57
C LYS A 396 22.56 -16.29 -15.57
N GLU A 397 22.66 -15.92 -14.29
CA GLU A 397 23.03 -16.84 -13.21
C GLU A 397 21.92 -17.88 -12.97
N VAL A 398 20.66 -17.44 -13.03
CA VAL A 398 19.49 -18.32 -12.94
C VAL A 398 19.45 -19.29 -14.12
N LEU A 399 19.69 -18.80 -15.35
CA LEU A 399 19.71 -19.64 -16.56
C LEU A 399 20.82 -20.70 -16.52
N THR A 400 22.01 -20.35 -16.03
CA THR A 400 23.11 -21.31 -15.87
C THR A 400 22.70 -22.51 -15.00
N ILE A 401 21.90 -22.27 -13.96
CA ILE A 401 21.38 -23.35 -13.12
C ILE A 401 20.22 -24.07 -13.82
N ALA A 402 19.32 -23.34 -14.47
CA ALA A 402 18.18 -23.90 -15.20
C ALA A 402 18.61 -24.94 -16.24
N ASP A 403 19.66 -24.65 -17.01
CA ASP A 403 20.22 -25.58 -18.02
C ASP A 403 20.65 -26.93 -17.44
N ARG A 404 21.02 -26.97 -16.16
CA ARG A 404 21.52 -28.19 -15.48
C ARG A 404 20.42 -28.98 -14.79
N ILE A 405 19.42 -28.31 -14.19
CA ILE A 405 18.47 -28.96 -13.27
C ILE A 405 17.05 -29.07 -13.80
N ALA A 406 16.75 -28.47 -14.96
CA ALA A 406 15.42 -28.56 -15.53
C ALA A 406 15.05 -30.00 -15.89
N VAL A 407 13.81 -30.34 -15.62
CA VAL A 407 13.25 -31.68 -15.83
C VAL A 407 12.22 -31.64 -16.95
N SER A 408 11.99 -32.78 -17.60
CA SER A 408 10.87 -32.91 -18.53
C SER A 408 9.54 -32.68 -17.79
N THR A 409 8.68 -31.90 -18.43
CA THR A 409 7.43 -31.35 -17.87
C THR A 409 6.31 -32.37 -17.89
#